data_AF-A0A8K0A127-F1
#
_entry.id   AF-A0A8K0A127-F1
#
_cell.length_a   1.000
_cell.length_b   1.000
_cell.length_c   1.000
_cell.angle_alpha   90.00
_cell.angle_beta   90.00
_cell.angle_gamma   90.00
#
_symmetry.space_group_name_H-M   'P 1'
#
loop_
_entity.id
_entity.type
_entity.pdbx_description
1 polymer ?
#
loop_
_entity_poly.entity_id
_entity_poly.type
_entity_poly.pdbx_seq_one_letter_code
_entity_poly.pdbx_strand_id
1 'polypeptide(L)'
;MLSMENTRIQKDMEDRFNCPICLSPRLKMVVGLCQHRVCDSCLYEDSGELSLTVCPVCQEEGCFPKTRPIIPEDSILAQRRLGVVTCPNDGCEEEMWEWELHEHQRFCAHTVILVLDSPTPPPRAARPRVTVQAPERPRRRQQPVVKTTRTSARRLALARQQQRGQRTPGGLTPGRRVAAARRLTPARGTAAPKTPNRATRRTKKTAWRL
;
A
#
# COMPACT_ATOMS: atom_id res chain seq x y z
N MET A 1 17.77 -31.27 -8.29
CA MET A 1 16.78 -31.82 -7.35
C MET A 1 16.42 -30.84 -6.23
N LEU A 2 17.37 -30.14 -5.61
CA LEU A 2 17.07 -29.13 -4.57
C LEU A 2 16.12 -27.99 -5.00
N SER A 3 16.17 -27.57 -6.27
CA SER A 3 15.31 -26.49 -6.78
C SER A 3 13.81 -26.84 -6.78
N MET A 4 13.43 -28.09 -7.07
CA MET A 4 12.01 -28.46 -7.10
C MET A 4 11.40 -28.58 -5.70
N GLU A 5 12.20 -29.00 -4.72
CA GLU A 5 11.77 -29.09 -3.33
C GLU A 5 11.52 -27.69 -2.73
N ASN A 6 12.40 -26.73 -3.03
CA ASN A 6 12.21 -25.35 -2.60
C ASN A 6 10.92 -24.73 -3.16
N THR A 7 10.58 -24.98 -4.43
CA THR A 7 9.33 -24.48 -5.02
C THR A 7 8.09 -25.10 -4.35
N ARG A 8 8.14 -26.37 -3.95
CA ARG A 8 7.02 -27.01 -3.23
C ARG A 8 6.83 -26.42 -1.84
N ILE A 9 7.93 -26.18 -1.12
CA ILE A 9 7.88 -25.56 0.22
C ILE A 9 7.33 -24.14 0.12
N GLN A 10 7.79 -23.33 -0.84
CA GLN A 10 7.25 -21.99 -1.07
C GLN A 10 5.75 -22.04 -1.33
N LYS A 11 5.30 -22.94 -2.21
CA LYS A 11 3.89 -23.08 -2.53
C LYS A 11 3.05 -23.46 -1.31
N ASP A 12 3.53 -24.39 -0.49
CA ASP A 12 2.86 -24.77 0.76
C ASP A 12 2.78 -23.61 1.77
N MET A 13 3.83 -22.76 1.83
CA MET A 13 3.81 -21.56 2.67
C MET A 13 2.80 -20.53 2.15
N GLU A 14 2.81 -20.24 0.86
CA GLU A 14 1.85 -19.34 0.21
C GLU A 14 0.41 -19.79 0.45
N ASP A 15 0.11 -21.07 0.22
CA ASP A 15 -1.25 -21.60 0.35
C ASP A 15 -1.76 -21.57 1.80
N ARG A 16 -0.86 -21.64 2.80
CA ARG A 16 -1.24 -21.66 4.23
C ARG A 16 -1.30 -20.28 4.87
N PHE A 17 -0.46 -19.35 4.43
CA PHE A 17 -0.24 -18.09 5.14
C PHE A 17 -0.68 -16.86 4.37
N ASN A 18 -0.96 -16.96 3.07
CA ASN A 18 -1.55 -15.85 2.33
C ASN A 18 -2.99 -15.59 2.80
N CYS A 19 -3.39 -14.33 2.76
CA CYS A 19 -4.78 -13.96 2.95
C CYS A 19 -5.63 -14.54 1.80
N PRO A 20 -6.74 -15.25 2.07
CA PRO A 20 -7.57 -15.85 1.02
C PRO A 20 -8.32 -14.83 0.16
N ILE A 21 -8.32 -13.54 0.55
CA ILE A 21 -9.01 -12.47 -0.18
C ILE A 21 -8.07 -11.76 -1.14
N CYS A 22 -6.95 -11.22 -0.65
CA CYS A 22 -5.97 -10.51 -1.48
C CYS A 22 -4.87 -11.41 -2.06
N LEU A 23 -4.81 -12.67 -1.63
CA LEU A 23 -3.84 -13.69 -2.05
C LEU A 23 -2.38 -13.30 -1.80
N SER A 24 -2.14 -12.37 -0.87
CA SER A 24 -0.80 -11.90 -0.48
C SER A 24 -0.46 -12.34 0.94
N PRO A 25 0.83 -12.52 1.26
CA PRO A 25 1.27 -12.62 2.64
C PRO A 25 1.06 -11.30 3.36
N ARG A 26 0.58 -11.35 4.60
CA ARG A 26 0.32 -10.16 5.42
C ARG A 26 0.74 -10.38 6.86
N LEU A 27 1.18 -9.30 7.52
CA LEU A 27 1.53 -9.38 8.93
C LEU A 27 0.29 -9.33 9.81
N LYS A 28 -0.60 -8.36 9.67
CA LYS A 28 -1.74 -8.19 10.58
C LYS A 28 -2.90 -9.16 10.29
N MET A 29 -2.65 -10.47 10.40
CA MET A 29 -3.64 -11.52 10.17
C MET A 29 -4.49 -11.76 11.42
N VAL A 30 -5.80 -11.79 11.22
CA VAL A 30 -6.80 -12.13 12.23
C VAL A 30 -7.22 -13.57 12.05
N VAL A 31 -7.18 -14.33 13.14
CA VAL A 31 -7.57 -15.75 13.17
C VAL A 31 -9.01 -15.86 13.66
N GLY A 32 -9.87 -16.50 12.87
CA GLY A 32 -11.25 -16.77 13.25
C GLY A 32 -11.36 -17.97 14.20
N LEU A 33 -12.51 -18.14 14.84
CA LEU A 33 -12.83 -19.32 15.66
C LEU A 33 -12.76 -20.63 14.85
N CYS A 34 -13.03 -20.53 13.54
CA CYS A 34 -12.88 -21.61 12.56
C CYS A 34 -11.43 -21.88 12.14
N GLN A 35 -10.43 -21.24 12.77
CA GLN A 35 -8.99 -21.36 12.53
C GLN A 35 -8.48 -20.87 11.17
N HIS A 36 -9.35 -20.33 10.32
CA HIS A 36 -8.94 -19.62 9.10
C HIS A 36 -8.43 -18.21 9.42
N ARG A 37 -7.54 -17.71 8.55
CA ARG A 37 -6.83 -16.44 8.75
C ARG A 37 -7.15 -15.48 7.61
N VAL A 38 -7.39 -14.21 7.92
CA VAL A 38 -7.64 -13.13 6.96
C VAL A 38 -6.91 -11.87 7.43
N CYS A 39 -6.32 -11.09 6.53
CA CYS A 39 -5.65 -9.85 6.94
C CYS A 39 -6.64 -8.80 7.44
N ASP A 40 -6.21 -7.98 8.39
CA ASP A 40 -7.02 -6.94 9.02
C ASP A 40 -7.61 -5.96 7.99
N SER A 41 -6.83 -5.61 6.97
CA SER A 41 -7.20 -4.70 5.88
C SER A 41 -8.27 -5.26 4.96
N CYS A 42 -8.36 -6.58 4.78
CA CYS A 42 -9.44 -7.19 4.01
C CYS A 42 -10.66 -7.52 4.87
N LEU A 43 -10.46 -7.76 6.17
CA LEU A 43 -11.51 -8.18 7.09
C LEU A 43 -12.31 -7.01 7.68
N TYR A 44 -11.69 -5.84 7.83
CA TYR A 44 -12.31 -4.68 8.48
C TYR A 44 -12.25 -3.44 7.60
N GLU A 45 -13.33 -2.67 7.59
CA GLU A 45 -13.35 -1.34 7.01
C GLU A 45 -12.46 -0.37 7.81
N ASP A 46 -12.21 0.83 7.27
CA ASP A 46 -11.46 1.89 7.96
C ASP A 46 -12.12 2.33 9.27
N SER A 47 -13.45 2.17 9.37
CA SER A 47 -14.23 2.37 10.60
C SER A 47 -13.88 1.38 11.72
N GLY A 48 -13.22 0.27 11.38
CA GLY A 48 -12.93 -0.85 12.28
C GLY A 48 -14.09 -1.85 12.42
N GLU A 49 -15.18 -1.66 11.66
CA GLU A 49 -16.29 -2.60 11.59
C GLU A 49 -15.97 -3.77 10.64
N LEU A 50 -16.47 -4.94 11.00
CA LEU A 50 -16.29 -6.16 10.23
C LEU A 50 -17.03 -6.05 8.89
N SER A 51 -16.30 -6.21 7.77
CA SER A 51 -16.87 -6.09 6.42
C SER A 51 -17.57 -7.37 5.94
N LEU A 52 -17.28 -8.51 6.55
CA LEU A 52 -17.77 -9.83 6.15
C LEU A 52 -18.68 -10.46 7.20
N THR A 53 -19.80 -11.04 6.77
CA THR A 53 -20.74 -11.76 7.65
C THR A 53 -20.36 -13.23 7.87
N VAL A 54 -19.64 -13.81 6.90
CA VAL A 54 -19.25 -15.23 6.86
C VAL A 54 -17.75 -15.38 6.60
N CYS A 55 -17.17 -16.50 7.02
CA CYS A 55 -15.80 -16.84 6.67
C CYS A 55 -15.64 -17.08 5.15
N PRO A 56 -14.69 -16.44 4.45
CA PRO A 56 -14.52 -16.63 3.00
C PRO A 56 -14.05 -18.05 2.62
N VAL A 57 -13.50 -18.81 3.58
CA VAL A 57 -12.98 -20.16 3.34
C VAL A 57 -14.02 -21.24 3.62
N CYS A 58 -14.63 -21.25 4.82
CA CYS A 58 -15.57 -22.29 5.25
C CYS A 58 -17.04 -21.87 5.27
N GLN A 59 -17.36 -20.60 4.97
CA GLN A 59 -18.72 -20.03 4.98
C GLN A 59 -19.43 -20.07 6.35
N GLU A 60 -18.70 -20.34 7.43
CA GLU A 60 -19.25 -20.31 8.79
C GLU A 60 -19.45 -18.86 9.27
N GLU A 61 -20.59 -18.61 9.91
CA GLU A 61 -20.99 -17.29 10.43
C GLU A 61 -20.35 -16.99 11.79
N GLY A 62 -20.11 -15.71 12.07
CA GLY A 62 -19.69 -15.27 13.40
C GLY A 62 -18.30 -15.75 13.85
N CYS A 63 -17.48 -16.26 12.93
CA CYS A 63 -16.13 -16.74 13.26
C CYS A 63 -15.14 -15.63 13.59
N PHE A 64 -15.34 -14.44 13.04
CA PHE A 64 -14.43 -13.31 13.20
C PHE A 64 -14.97 -12.28 14.22
N PRO A 65 -14.11 -11.57 14.96
CA PRO A 65 -14.52 -10.51 15.87
C PRO A 65 -15.26 -9.39 15.13
N LYS A 66 -16.36 -8.87 15.70
CA LYS A 66 -17.15 -7.78 15.08
C LYS A 66 -16.43 -6.44 14.97
N THR A 67 -15.42 -6.24 15.81
CA THR A 67 -14.59 -5.03 15.85
C THR A 67 -13.14 -5.43 15.65
N ARG A 68 -12.35 -4.56 15.03
CA ARG A 68 -10.93 -4.82 14.77
C ARG A 68 -10.19 -5.14 16.07
N PRO A 69 -9.66 -6.36 16.23
CA PRO A 69 -8.92 -6.72 17.44
C PRO A 69 -7.54 -6.06 17.43
N ILE A 70 -6.99 -5.84 18.62
CA ILE A 70 -5.57 -5.52 18.77
C ILE A 70 -4.79 -6.82 18.56
N ILE A 71 -3.97 -6.87 17.51
CA ILE A 71 -3.10 -8.01 17.21
C ILE A 71 -1.81 -7.85 18.03
N PRO A 72 -1.44 -8.83 18.88
CA PRO A 72 -0.21 -8.75 19.67
C PRO A 72 1.04 -8.68 18.79
N GLU A 73 2.03 -7.88 19.18
CA GLU A 73 3.30 -7.75 18.46
C GLU A 73 4.03 -9.09 18.28
N ASP A 74 3.91 -10.02 19.25
CA ASP A 74 4.49 -11.35 19.13
C ASP A 74 3.92 -12.15 17.95
N SER A 75 2.65 -11.93 17.61
CA SER A 75 2.01 -12.56 16.44
C SER A 75 2.60 -12.00 15.15
N ILE A 76 2.75 -10.67 15.10
CA ILE A 76 3.40 -9.95 13.98
C ILE A 76 4.84 -10.44 13.79
N LEU A 77 5.59 -10.55 14.89
CA LEU A 77 6.96 -11.03 14.87
C LEU A 77 7.04 -12.50 14.39
N ALA A 78 6.08 -13.34 14.79
CA ALA A 78 6.02 -14.71 14.31
C ALA A 78 5.82 -14.79 12.79
N GLN A 79 4.99 -13.94 12.19
CA GLN A 79 4.82 -13.90 10.74
C GLN A 79 6.06 -13.35 10.02
N ARG A 80 6.74 -12.36 10.60
CA ARG A 80 8.05 -11.91 10.09
C ARG A 80 9.06 -13.06 10.04
N ARG A 81 9.08 -13.89 11.07
CA ARG A 81 9.93 -15.09 11.13
C ARG A 81 9.53 -16.18 10.14
N LEU A 82 8.29 -16.18 9.65
CA LEU A 82 7.88 -17.06 8.54
C LEU A 82 8.39 -16.57 7.17
N GLY A 83 8.92 -15.35 7.10
CA GLY A 83 9.44 -14.76 5.87
C GLY A 83 8.56 -13.66 5.27
N VAL A 84 7.53 -13.18 5.99
CA VAL A 84 6.75 -12.01 5.55
C VAL A 84 7.50 -10.73 5.90
N VAL A 85 7.76 -9.90 4.89
CA VAL A 85 8.54 -8.66 5.04
C VAL A 85 7.77 -7.47 4.50
N THR A 86 8.04 -6.30 5.07
CA THR A 86 7.62 -5.00 4.52
C THR A 86 8.74 -4.44 3.65
N CYS A 87 8.38 -3.73 2.57
CA CYS A 87 9.38 -3.03 1.77
C CYS A 87 10.22 -2.08 2.65
N PRO A 88 11.56 -2.05 2.50
CA PRO A 88 12.43 -1.17 3.28
C PRO A 88 12.49 0.27 2.74
N ASN A 89 11.90 0.55 1.57
CA ASN A 89 11.89 1.88 0.99
C ASN A 89 10.89 2.79 1.72
N ASP A 90 11.32 4.01 2.06
CA ASP A 90 10.48 4.96 2.78
C ASP A 90 9.22 5.32 1.98
N GLY A 91 8.06 5.24 2.63
CA GLY A 91 6.76 5.43 2.00
C GLY A 91 6.16 4.21 1.30
N CYS A 92 6.87 3.07 1.23
CA CYS A 92 6.32 1.82 0.71
C CYS A 92 5.86 0.89 1.83
N GLU A 93 4.54 0.76 2.00
CA GLU A 93 3.93 -0.11 3.01
C GLU A 93 3.56 -1.50 2.47
N GLU A 94 4.08 -1.88 1.29
CA GLU A 94 3.78 -3.16 0.69
C GLU A 94 4.41 -4.32 1.49
N GLU A 95 3.60 -5.33 1.76
CA GLU A 95 3.99 -6.57 2.44
C GLU A 95 4.09 -7.69 1.39
N MET A 96 5.16 -8.48 1.45
CA MET A 96 5.47 -9.54 0.49
C MET A 96 6.29 -10.65 1.15
N TRP A 97 6.53 -11.74 0.44
CA TRP A 97 7.49 -12.73 0.90
C TRP A 97 8.92 -12.23 0.74
N GLU A 98 9.82 -12.68 1.61
CA GLU A 98 11.24 -12.33 1.56
C GLU A 98 11.88 -12.67 0.20
N TRP A 99 11.45 -13.77 -0.42
CA TRP A 99 11.92 -14.17 -1.75
C TRP A 99 11.38 -13.30 -2.90
N GLU A 100 10.26 -12.59 -2.69
CA GLU A 100 9.68 -11.65 -3.66
C GLU A 100 10.29 -10.24 -3.54
N LEU A 101 10.90 -9.94 -2.39
CA LEU A 101 11.39 -8.60 -2.06
C LEU A 101 12.38 -8.05 -3.09
N HIS A 102 13.32 -8.86 -3.54
CA HIS A 102 14.33 -8.43 -4.51
C HIS A 102 13.71 -8.09 -5.88
N GLU A 103 12.64 -8.77 -6.28
CA GLU A 103 11.91 -8.43 -7.50
C GLU A 103 11.11 -7.14 -7.33
N HIS A 104 10.38 -6.98 -6.23
CA HIS A 104 9.67 -5.75 -5.91
C HIS A 104 10.61 -4.53 -5.93
N GLN A 105 11.80 -4.64 -5.31
CA GLN A 105 12.77 -3.54 -5.24
C GLN A 105 13.23 -3.02 -6.61
N ARG A 106 13.22 -3.84 -7.66
CA ARG A 106 13.58 -3.42 -9.02
C ARG A 106 12.58 -2.44 -9.63
N PHE A 107 11.32 -2.51 -9.19
CA PHE A 107 10.21 -1.75 -9.75
C PHE A 107 9.50 -0.88 -8.70
N CYS A 108 10.03 -0.82 -7.47
CA CYS A 108 9.44 -0.05 -6.39
C CYS A 108 9.45 1.44 -6.72
N ALA A 109 8.26 2.05 -6.75
CA ALA A 109 8.07 3.48 -7.00
C ALA A 109 8.72 4.39 -5.95
N HIS A 110 9.00 3.84 -4.76
CA HIS A 110 9.58 4.55 -3.61
C HIS A 110 11.09 4.37 -3.49
N THR A 111 11.75 3.80 -4.52
CA THR A 111 13.21 3.68 -4.53
C THR A 111 13.82 5.07 -4.47
N VAL A 112 14.40 5.42 -3.32
CA VAL A 112 15.18 6.64 -3.16
C VAL A 112 16.51 6.42 -3.86
N ILE A 113 16.59 6.83 -5.13
CA ILE A 113 17.89 7.07 -5.76
C ILE A 113 18.47 8.27 -5.03
N LEU A 114 19.25 8.02 -3.98
CA LEU A 114 20.19 9.01 -3.47
C LEU A 114 21.14 9.29 -4.63
N VAL A 115 20.82 10.32 -5.42
CA VAL A 115 21.82 10.99 -6.24
C VAL A 115 22.78 11.55 -5.20
N LEU A 116 23.82 10.77 -4.88
CA LEU A 116 24.97 11.27 -4.16
C LEU A 116 25.35 12.53 -4.91
N ASP A 117 25.16 13.68 -4.28
CA ASP A 117 25.56 14.97 -4.82
C ASP A 117 26.98 14.78 -5.35
N SER A 118 27.09 14.87 -6.67
CA SER A 118 28.34 14.69 -7.39
C SER A 118 29.40 15.52 -6.66
N PRO A 119 30.52 14.95 -6.19
CA PRO A 119 31.55 15.74 -5.55
C PRO A 119 31.90 16.83 -6.52
N THR A 120 31.64 18.07 -6.10
CA THR A 120 31.83 19.27 -6.92
C THR A 120 33.22 19.14 -7.54
N PRO A 121 33.37 19.19 -8.88
CA PRO A 121 34.68 19.03 -9.47
C PRO A 121 35.60 20.08 -8.84
N PRO A 122 36.81 19.70 -8.40
CA PRO A 122 37.69 20.61 -7.68
C PRO A 122 37.88 21.89 -8.51
N PRO A 123 37.88 23.08 -7.88
CA PRO A 123 38.03 24.33 -8.60
C PRO A 123 39.29 24.24 -9.46
N ARG A 124 39.13 24.39 -10.78
CA ARG A 124 40.24 24.35 -11.72
C ARG A 124 41.28 25.37 -11.25
N ALA A 125 42.47 24.90 -10.88
CA ALA A 125 43.59 25.76 -10.54
C ALA A 125 43.73 26.81 -11.65
N ALA A 126 43.71 28.09 -11.25
CA ALA A 126 43.84 29.21 -12.16
C ALA A 126 45.17 29.07 -12.91
N ARG A 127 45.10 28.65 -14.17
CA ARG A 127 46.27 28.68 -15.05
C ARG A 127 46.73 30.14 -15.17
N PRO A 128 48.03 30.43 -15.02
CA PRO A 128 48.55 31.77 -15.24
C PRO A 128 48.15 32.22 -16.64
N ARG A 129 47.43 33.33 -16.72
CA ARG A 129 47.00 33.92 -17.98
C ARG A 129 48.24 34.51 -18.65
N VAL A 130 48.88 33.75 -19.53
CA VAL A 130 49.93 34.28 -20.40
C VAL A 130 49.26 35.24 -21.39
N THR A 131 49.41 36.54 -21.14
CA THR A 131 49.07 37.59 -22.10
C THR A 131 50.10 37.55 -23.23
N VAL A 132 49.77 36.83 -24.30
CA VAL A 132 50.44 37.01 -25.59
C VAL A 132 50.03 38.40 -26.09
N GLN A 133 50.99 39.32 -26.17
CA GLN A 133 50.77 40.63 -26.79
C GLN A 133 50.36 40.40 -28.25
N ALA A 134 49.17 40.90 -28.61
CA ALA A 134 48.72 40.89 -29.99
C ALA A 134 49.51 41.94 -30.79
N PRO A 135 50.02 41.60 -32.00
CA PRO A 135 50.70 42.57 -32.85
C PRO A 135 49.70 43.65 -33.33
N GLU A 136 50.17 44.89 -33.33
CA GLU A 136 49.40 46.07 -33.75
C GLU A 136 48.87 45.89 -35.18
N ARG A 137 47.55 46.01 -35.33
CA ARG A 137 46.89 46.02 -36.65
C ARG A 137 46.91 47.43 -37.26
N PRO A 138 47.17 47.57 -38.57
CA PRO A 138 47.14 48.86 -39.26
C PRO A 138 45.72 49.46 -39.29
N ARG A 139 45.64 50.75 -38.99
CA ARG A 139 44.47 51.62 -39.16
C ARG A 139 43.87 51.47 -40.55
N ARG A 140 42.61 51.01 -40.66
CA ARG A 140 41.84 51.12 -41.91
C ARG A 140 40.40 51.59 -41.67
N ARG A 141 40.19 52.82 -42.17
CA ARG A 141 38.97 53.52 -42.64
C ARG A 141 37.62 53.16 -42.02
N GLN A 142 37.04 54.21 -41.43
CA GLN A 142 35.67 54.35 -40.97
C GLN A 142 34.68 54.09 -42.12
N GLN A 143 33.64 53.29 -41.83
CA GLN A 143 32.40 53.23 -42.60
C GLN A 143 31.22 53.66 -41.71
N PRO A 144 30.18 54.26 -42.28
CA PRO A 144 29.14 54.97 -41.54
C PRO A 144 28.17 54.04 -40.80
N VAL A 145 27.76 54.54 -39.64
CA VAL A 145 26.81 53.95 -38.69
C VAL A 145 25.41 53.94 -39.27
N VAL A 146 24.84 52.76 -39.52
CA VAL A 146 23.40 52.61 -39.72
C VAL A 146 22.76 52.30 -38.37
N LYS A 147 21.91 53.22 -37.93
CA LYS A 147 21.11 53.11 -36.71
C LYS A 147 19.89 52.22 -37.00
N THR A 148 19.82 51.04 -36.40
CA THR A 148 18.59 50.23 -36.40
C THR A 148 17.97 50.20 -35.01
N THR A 149 16.76 50.71 -34.96
CA THR A 149 15.94 51.00 -33.78
C THR A 149 15.41 49.74 -33.08
N ARG A 150 15.45 49.78 -31.74
CA ARG A 150 14.71 48.91 -30.81
C ARG A 150 13.20 49.00 -31.11
N THR A 151 12.54 47.87 -31.37
CA THR A 151 11.11 47.65 -31.06
C THR A 151 10.66 46.24 -31.48
N SER A 152 10.55 45.28 -30.56
CA SER A 152 9.62 44.14 -30.69
C SER A 152 9.45 43.25 -29.44
N ALA A 153 9.90 43.67 -28.25
CA ALA A 153 9.71 42.90 -27.01
C ALA A 153 8.38 43.19 -26.26
N ARG A 154 7.24 43.31 -26.96
CA ARG A 154 5.96 43.65 -26.30
C ARG A 154 4.67 43.18 -26.97
N ARG A 155 4.67 42.04 -27.67
CA ARG A 155 3.43 41.48 -28.28
C ARG A 155 3.21 39.97 -28.08
N LEU A 156 3.73 39.40 -27.00
CA LEU A 156 3.52 37.97 -26.65
C LEU A 156 3.03 37.75 -25.20
N ALA A 157 2.50 38.78 -24.55
CA ALA A 157 2.02 38.72 -23.16
C ALA A 157 0.50 38.90 -22.99
N LEU A 158 -0.29 38.91 -24.07
CA LEU A 158 -1.73 39.25 -24.04
C LEU A 158 -2.67 38.17 -24.61
N ALA A 159 -2.21 36.93 -24.80
CA ALA A 159 -3.00 35.87 -25.44
C ALA A 159 -3.34 34.64 -24.56
N ARG A 160 -3.04 34.64 -23.25
CA ARG A 160 -3.34 33.50 -22.36
C ARG A 160 -4.39 33.76 -21.27
N GLN A 161 -5.10 34.89 -21.35
CA GLN A 161 -6.12 35.31 -20.37
C GLN A 161 -7.57 35.15 -20.91
N GLN A 162 -7.85 34.10 -21.70
CA GLN A 162 -9.20 33.84 -22.24
C GLN A 162 -9.69 32.39 -22.09
N GLN A 163 -9.16 31.60 -21.15
CA GLN A 163 -9.67 30.25 -20.84
C GLN A 163 -10.07 30.06 -19.37
N ARG A 164 -10.44 31.13 -18.66
CA ARG A 164 -11.14 31.05 -17.37
C ARG A 164 -12.50 31.71 -17.51
N GLY A 165 -13.51 30.90 -17.78
CA GLY A 165 -14.90 31.34 -17.67
C GLY A 165 -15.78 30.64 -18.68
N GLN A 166 -16.36 29.50 -18.28
CA GLN A 166 -17.75 29.17 -18.57
C GLN A 166 -18.20 27.83 -17.95
N ARG A 167 -19.34 27.90 -17.26
CA ARG A 167 -20.36 26.85 -16.95
C ARG A 167 -20.13 25.99 -15.70
N THR A 168 -21.07 25.80 -14.76
CA THR A 168 -22.44 26.32 -14.46
C THR A 168 -22.84 25.79 -13.06
N PRO A 169 -23.65 26.50 -12.26
CA PRO A 169 -24.27 25.96 -11.04
C PRO A 169 -25.74 25.56 -11.29
N GLY A 170 -26.21 24.47 -10.68
CA GLY A 170 -27.65 24.16 -10.66
C GLY A 170 -27.98 22.76 -10.16
N GLY A 171 -28.72 22.67 -9.05
CA GLY A 171 -29.30 21.40 -8.59
C GLY A 171 -29.69 21.36 -7.11
N LEU A 172 -30.53 22.31 -6.66
CA LEU A 172 -31.24 22.25 -5.38
C LEU A 172 -32.54 21.45 -5.54
N THR A 173 -32.76 20.44 -4.70
CA THR A 173 -34.10 19.92 -4.38
C THR A 173 -34.22 19.71 -2.87
N PRO A 174 -35.21 20.32 -2.20
CA PRO A 174 -35.61 19.96 -0.86
C PRO A 174 -37.05 19.39 -0.83
N GLY A 175 -37.25 18.37 0.02
CA GLY A 175 -38.56 17.81 0.37
C GLY A 175 -38.40 16.33 0.69
N ARG A 176 -38.92 15.76 1.78
CA ARG A 176 -40.05 16.13 2.61
C ARG A 176 -39.97 15.29 3.90
N ARG A 177 -40.27 15.90 5.06
CA ARG A 177 -40.47 15.22 6.36
C ARG A 177 -41.85 14.55 6.40
N VAL A 178 -41.96 13.38 7.05
CA VAL A 178 -43.07 12.95 7.93
C VAL A 178 -42.50 11.85 8.86
N ALA A 179 -42.33 12.08 10.18
CA ALA A 179 -43.14 11.56 11.31
C ALA A 179 -43.61 10.09 11.14
N ALA A 180 -43.55 9.16 12.10
CA ALA A 180 -43.83 9.22 13.54
C ALA A 180 -43.31 7.90 14.19
N ALA A 181 -42.69 7.92 15.36
CA ALA A 181 -43.29 7.64 16.67
C ALA A 181 -43.45 6.16 17.07
N ARG A 182 -43.21 5.95 18.38
CA ARG A 182 -43.60 4.81 19.25
C ARG A 182 -42.69 3.57 19.21
N ARG A 183 -42.42 2.86 20.31
CA ARG A 183 -42.65 3.00 21.76
C ARG A 183 -41.95 1.78 22.42
N LEU A 184 -41.53 1.95 23.68
CA LEU A 184 -41.61 0.96 24.77
C LEU A 184 -40.69 -0.30 24.76
N THR A 185 -39.62 -0.18 25.57
CA THR A 185 -39.28 -0.99 26.77
C THR A 185 -38.91 -2.49 26.67
N PRO A 186 -38.17 -3.01 27.69
CA PRO A 186 -37.35 -4.22 27.60
C PRO A 186 -38.04 -5.45 28.18
N ALA A 187 -37.57 -6.64 27.82
CA ALA A 187 -37.91 -7.87 28.50
C ALA A 187 -36.65 -8.67 28.87
N ARG A 188 -36.42 -8.75 30.19
CA ARG A 188 -35.66 -9.79 30.88
C ARG A 188 -36.20 -11.17 30.49
N GLY A 189 -35.31 -12.15 30.34
CA GLY A 189 -35.66 -13.55 30.16
C GLY A 189 -34.50 -14.46 30.55
N THR A 190 -34.35 -14.67 31.85
CA THR A 190 -33.60 -15.75 32.48
C THR A 190 -34.02 -17.13 31.94
N ALA A 191 -33.07 -17.97 31.50
CA ALA A 191 -33.15 -19.42 31.60
C ALA A 191 -31.83 -20.11 31.16
N ALA A 192 -30.99 -20.49 32.12
CA ALA A 192 -30.38 -21.84 32.13
C ALA A 192 -31.49 -22.85 32.54
N PRO A 193 -31.33 -24.20 32.52
CA PRO A 193 -30.13 -25.01 32.31
C PRO A 193 -30.37 -26.26 31.42
N LYS A 194 -29.33 -27.11 31.28
CA LYS A 194 -29.34 -28.60 31.41
C LYS A 194 -28.48 -29.29 30.34
N THR A 195 -27.30 -29.71 30.79
CA THR A 195 -26.59 -30.89 30.29
C THR A 195 -27.48 -32.13 30.33
N PRO A 196 -27.31 -33.05 29.36
CA PRO A 196 -27.38 -34.47 29.67
C PRO A 196 -26.13 -35.21 29.20
N ASN A 197 -25.42 -35.73 30.20
CA ASN A 197 -24.89 -37.09 30.32
C ASN A 197 -25.03 -37.99 29.06
N ARG A 198 -23.90 -38.45 28.51
CA ARG A 198 -23.88 -39.71 27.75
C ARG A 198 -22.56 -40.47 27.95
N ALA A 199 -22.53 -41.23 29.03
CA ALA A 199 -21.77 -42.47 29.07
C ALA A 199 -22.48 -43.52 28.21
N THR A 200 -21.79 -44.13 27.25
CA THR A 200 -21.99 -45.56 26.91
C THR A 200 -20.90 -46.07 25.97
N ARG A 201 -20.21 -47.11 26.48
CA ARG A 201 -19.87 -48.40 25.84
C ARG A 201 -18.93 -48.40 24.62
N ARG A 202 -17.75 -49.03 24.67
CA ARG A 202 -17.41 -50.48 24.81
C ARG A 202 -17.14 -51.11 23.43
N THR A 203 -15.88 -51.53 23.25
CA THR A 203 -15.33 -52.65 22.46
C THR A 203 -15.46 -52.68 20.93
N LYS A 204 -14.32 -52.83 20.25
CA LYS A 204 -13.81 -54.06 19.55
C LYS A 204 -12.51 -53.67 18.82
N LYS A 205 -11.34 -54.18 19.20
CA LYS A 205 -10.68 -55.39 18.65
C LYS A 205 -10.89 -55.55 17.14
N THR A 206 -9.87 -55.17 16.37
CA THR A 206 -9.52 -55.88 15.13
C THR A 206 -8.01 -55.86 14.97
N ALA A 207 -7.44 -57.06 15.02
CA ALA A 207 -6.07 -57.36 14.68
C ALA A 207 -5.94 -57.39 13.14
N TRP A 208 -4.83 -56.87 12.62
CA TRP A 208 -4.34 -57.29 11.32
C TRP A 208 -2.97 -57.93 11.55
N ARG A 209 -2.89 -59.21 11.17
CA ARG A 209 -1.69 -60.01 11.09
C ARG A 209 -0.87 -59.56 9.87
N LEU A 210 0.45 -59.68 10.05
CA LEU A 210 1.51 -60.07 9.11
C LEU A 210 1.18 -60.03 7.62
#